data_AF-A0A7V1N6U4-F1
#
_entry.id   AF-A0A7V1N6U4-F1
#
_cell.length_a   1.000
_cell.length_b   1.000
_cell.length_c   1.000
_cell.angle_alpha   90.00
_cell.angle_beta   90.00
_cell.angle_gamma   90.00
#
_symmetry.space_group_name_H-M   'P 1'
#
loop_
_entity.id
_entity.type
_entity.pdbx_description
1 polymer ?
#
loop_
_entity_poly.entity_id
_entity_poly.type
_entity_poly.pdbx_seq_one_letter_code
_entity_poly.pdbx_strand_id
1 'polypeptide(L)'
;MVKESAGGPAVAPDTGTPPVCPHCGASMRRMQVPPLANFDSPWIWVCFNDECGYFRRGWDWMWSHYRAHASYRHKIDPFTGESGPLPVWSENALKANLLDEQPTEGREDEHA
;
A
#
# COMPACT_ATOMS: atom_id res chain seq x y z
N MET A 1 3.57 -40.86 -7.49
CA MET A 1 4.69 -39.90 -7.58
C MET A 1 4.18 -38.56 -8.11
N VAL A 2 3.79 -37.64 -7.23
CA VAL A 2 3.97 -36.20 -7.47
C VAL A 2 4.53 -35.65 -6.17
N LYS A 3 5.62 -34.91 -6.30
CA LYS A 3 6.60 -34.63 -5.25
C LYS A 3 6.01 -33.72 -4.17
N GLU A 4 6.25 -34.06 -2.91
CA GLU A 4 6.39 -33.08 -1.84
C GLU A 4 7.46 -32.06 -2.21
N SER A 5 7.18 -30.78 -1.93
CA SER A 5 8.08 -29.64 -1.63
C SER A 5 7.29 -28.37 -2.01
N ALA A 6 7.13 -27.35 -1.19
CA ALA A 6 8.04 -26.83 -0.20
C ALA A 6 7.28 -26.25 1.00
N GLY A 7 7.90 -26.33 2.18
CA GLY A 7 7.51 -25.50 3.31
C GLY A 7 7.50 -24.03 2.88
N GLY A 8 6.37 -23.37 3.12
CA GLY A 8 6.28 -21.91 3.00
C GLY A 8 7.33 -21.26 3.91
N PRO A 9 7.94 -20.16 3.47
CA PRO A 9 9.03 -19.55 4.21
C PRO A 9 8.55 -19.17 5.60
N ALA A 10 9.43 -19.39 6.58
CA ALA A 10 9.29 -18.89 7.93
C ALA A 10 8.97 -17.39 7.87
N VAL A 11 7.81 -17.03 8.40
CA VAL A 11 7.29 -15.66 8.51
C VAL A 11 8.41 -14.78 9.07
N ALA A 12 8.88 -13.82 8.27
CA ALA A 12 9.82 -12.82 8.77
C ALA A 12 9.09 -12.03 9.87
N PRO A 13 9.73 -11.78 11.02
CA PRO A 13 9.06 -11.09 12.10
C PRO A 13 8.74 -9.66 11.68
N ASP A 14 7.56 -9.19 12.09
CA ASP A 14 7.24 -7.77 12.24
C ASP A 14 8.43 -7.07 12.89
N THR A 15 9.27 -6.47 12.07
CA THR A 15 10.52 -5.84 12.54
C THR A 15 10.23 -4.44 13.06
N GLY A 16 8.95 -4.03 13.13
CA GLY A 16 8.49 -2.69 13.51
C GLY A 16 8.99 -1.56 12.60
N THR A 17 9.85 -1.88 11.62
CA THR A 17 10.56 -0.93 10.78
C THR A 17 9.85 -0.81 9.44
N PRO A 18 9.47 0.41 9.02
CA PRO A 18 8.87 0.63 7.72
C PRO A 18 9.80 0.19 6.58
N PRO A 19 9.34 -0.65 5.63
CA PRO A 19 10.09 -0.94 4.43
C PRO A 19 10.09 0.27 3.49
N VAL A 20 11.04 0.28 2.55
CA VAL A 20 11.11 1.30 1.49
C VAL A 20 10.41 0.82 0.24
N CYS A 21 9.72 1.73 -0.44
CA CYS A 21 9.06 1.43 -1.71
C CYS A 21 10.11 1.13 -2.80
N PRO A 22 10.04 0.00 -3.52
CA PRO A 22 11.01 -0.33 -4.56
C PRO A 22 10.91 0.58 -5.80
N HIS A 23 9.86 1.39 -5.92
CA HIS A 23 9.63 2.25 -7.08
C HIS A 23 10.06 3.71 -6.88
N CYS A 24 10.14 4.18 -5.64
CA CYS A 24 10.49 5.58 -5.35
C CYS A 24 11.40 5.77 -4.12
N GLY A 25 11.71 4.70 -3.38
CA GLY A 25 12.55 4.77 -2.18
C GLY A 25 11.89 5.38 -0.94
N ALA A 26 10.66 5.89 -1.04
CA ALA A 26 9.95 6.46 0.10
C ALA A 26 9.59 5.39 1.14
N SER A 27 9.60 5.78 2.42
CA SER A 27 9.12 4.95 3.53
C SER A 27 7.65 4.61 3.34
N MET A 28 7.30 3.33 3.51
CA MET A 28 5.93 2.85 3.40
C MET A 28 5.18 3.03 4.73
N ARG A 29 3.85 3.06 4.68
CA ARG A 29 3.02 3.23 5.88
C ARG A 29 2.17 2.01 6.17
N ARG A 30 1.83 1.81 7.45
CA ARG A 30 0.93 0.73 7.87
C ARG A 30 -0.50 1.11 7.60
N MET A 31 -1.22 0.18 6.99
CA MET A 31 -2.62 0.34 6.68
C MET A 31 -3.37 -0.91 7.12
N GLN A 32 -4.45 -0.71 7.84
CA GLN A 32 -5.40 -1.78 8.15
C GLN A 32 -6.03 -2.27 6.84
N VAL A 33 -6.09 -3.58 6.70
CA VAL A 33 -6.79 -4.20 5.58
C VAL A 33 -8.30 -4.03 5.81
N PRO A 34 -9.07 -3.50 4.85
CA PRO A 34 -10.53 -3.47 4.95
C PRO A 34 -11.08 -4.89 5.06
N PRO A 35 -12.10 -5.18 5.90
CA PRO A 35 -12.65 -6.52 6.06
C PRO A 35 -13.16 -7.18 4.77
N LEU A 36 -13.49 -6.38 3.74
CA LEU A 36 -13.97 -6.85 2.44
C LEU A 36 -12.83 -7.13 1.44
N ALA A 37 -11.58 -6.86 1.81
CA ALA A 37 -10.44 -7.20 0.98
C ALA A 37 -10.05 -8.65 1.26
N ASN A 38 -9.79 -9.42 0.19
CA ASN A 38 -9.36 -10.83 0.28
C ASN A 38 -7.91 -10.98 0.76
N PHE A 39 -7.50 -10.24 1.80
CA PHE A 39 -6.21 -10.42 2.45
C PHE A 39 -6.46 -11.01 3.84
N ASP A 40 -5.79 -12.12 4.14
CA ASP A 40 -5.88 -12.80 5.44
C ASP A 40 -5.10 -12.07 6.54
N SER A 41 -4.32 -11.05 6.16
CA SER A 41 -3.43 -10.29 7.03
C SER A 41 -4.14 -9.11 7.70
N PRO A 42 -3.90 -8.85 8.99
CA PRO A 42 -4.56 -7.76 9.74
C PRO A 42 -4.17 -6.36 9.24
N TRP A 43 -2.97 -6.22 8.68
CA TRP A 43 -2.45 -4.97 8.14
C TRP A 43 -1.40 -5.26 7.08
N ILE A 44 -1.14 -4.26 6.23
CA ILE A 44 -0.13 -4.32 5.16
C ILE A 44 0.66 -3.00 5.12
N TRP A 45 1.86 -3.05 4.54
CA TRP A 45 2.61 -1.86 4.19
C TRP A 45 2.18 -1.35 2.82
N VAL A 46 1.95 -0.05 2.68
CA VAL A 46 1.57 0.56 1.40
C VAL A 46 2.37 1.83 1.14
N CYS A 47 2.83 2.02 -0.10
CA CYS A 47 3.44 3.26 -0.53
C CYS A 47 2.38 4.33 -0.82
N PHE A 48 2.29 5.33 0.07
CA PHE A 48 1.39 6.47 -0.06
C PHE A 48 2.06 7.74 -0.60
N ASN A 49 3.27 7.64 -1.16
CA ASN A 49 3.90 8.76 -1.86
C ASN A 49 3.16 9.03 -3.19
N ASP A 50 2.50 10.18 -3.30
CA ASP A 50 1.72 10.57 -4.48
C ASP A 50 2.59 10.96 -5.68
N GLU A 51 3.88 11.18 -5.46
CA GLU A 51 4.89 11.38 -6.51
C GLU A 51 5.53 10.07 -6.97
N CYS A 52 5.16 8.93 -6.38
CA CYS A 52 5.69 7.63 -6.76
C CYS A 52 5.43 7.35 -8.25
N GLY A 53 6.49 7.12 -9.03
CA GLY A 53 6.37 6.87 -10.47
C GLY A 53 5.49 5.65 -10.82
N TYR A 54 5.42 4.64 -9.94
CA TYR A 54 4.51 3.51 -10.10
C TYR A 54 3.04 3.95 -10.01
N PHE A 55 2.71 4.77 -9.02
CA PHE A 55 1.36 5.30 -8.81
C PHE A 55 0.97 6.29 -9.91
N ARG A 56 1.85 7.21 -10.32
CA ARG A 56 1.55 8.18 -11.37
C ARG A 56 1.28 7.49 -12.72
N ARG A 57 2.17 6.57 -13.13
CA ARG A 57 2.02 5.84 -14.40
C ARG A 57 0.79 4.91 -14.41
N GLY A 58 0.35 4.44 -13.25
CA GLY A 58 -0.83 3.58 -13.15
C GLY A 58 -2.11 4.25 -13.65
N TRP A 59 -2.29 5.56 -13.40
CA TRP A 59 -3.43 6.33 -13.90
C TRP A 59 -3.49 6.32 -15.44
N ASP A 60 -2.37 6.66 -16.08
CA ASP A 60 -2.26 6.69 -17.54
C ASP A 60 -2.46 5.31 -18.15
N TRP A 61 -1.92 4.26 -17.52
CA TRP A 61 -2.04 2.89 -17.99
C TRP A 61 -3.50 2.40 -17.94
N MET A 62 -4.19 2.59 -16.81
CA MET A 62 -5.59 2.20 -16.65
C MET A 62 -6.51 2.98 -17.58
N TRP A 63 -6.24 4.26 -17.78
CA TRP A 63 -7.03 5.07 -18.70
C TRP A 63 -6.83 4.63 -20.16
N SER A 64 -5.59 4.40 -20.59
CA SER A 64 -5.27 4.03 -21.97
C SER A 64 -5.78 2.65 -22.37
N HIS A 65 -5.75 1.67 -21.45
CA HIS A 65 -6.11 0.28 -21.75
C HIS A 65 -7.58 -0.05 -21.43
N TYR A 66 -8.14 0.56 -20.39
CA TYR A 66 -9.44 0.17 -19.85
C TYR A 66 -10.42 1.33 -19.68
N ARG A 67 -9.99 2.58 -19.95
CA ARG A 67 -10.81 3.79 -19.72
C ARG A 67 -11.31 3.90 -18.27
N ALA A 68 -10.54 3.37 -17.33
CA ALA A 68 -10.86 3.38 -15.92
C ALA A 68 -10.05 4.46 -15.20
N HIS A 69 -10.71 5.26 -14.36
CA HIS A 69 -10.05 6.18 -13.44
C HIS A 69 -9.58 5.42 -12.20
N ALA A 70 -8.50 4.66 -12.37
CA ALA A 70 -7.88 3.88 -11.32
C ALA A 70 -6.35 3.91 -11.47
N SER A 71 -5.65 3.61 -10.39
CA SER A 71 -4.21 3.38 -10.39
C SER A 71 -3.85 2.29 -9.38
N TYR A 72 -2.57 2.05 -9.18
CA TYR A 72 -2.02 1.07 -8.27
C TYR A 72 -1.01 1.73 -7.33
N ARG A 73 -1.11 1.43 -6.03
CA ARG A 73 -0.05 1.63 -5.06
C ARG A 73 0.70 0.33 -4.82
N HIS A 74 1.98 0.40 -4.49
CA HIS A 74 2.73 -0.80 -4.13
C HIS A 74 2.40 -1.22 -2.70
N LYS A 75 2.06 -2.50 -2.50
CA LYS A 75 1.84 -3.11 -1.17
C LYS A 75 2.86 -4.19 -0.87
N ILE A 76 3.11 -4.40 0.43
CA ILE A 76 3.82 -5.55 0.97
C ILE A 76 2.99 -6.11 2.12
N ASP A 77 2.74 -7.41 2.08
CA ASP A 77 2.20 -8.17 3.19
C ASP A 77 3.36 -8.68 4.06
N PRO A 78 3.50 -8.20 5.30
CA PRO A 78 4.61 -8.60 6.17
C PRO A 78 4.46 -10.04 6.71
N PHE A 79 3.27 -10.62 6.69
CA PHE A 79 2.99 -11.95 7.23
C PHE A 79 3.29 -13.05 6.21
N THR A 80 3.05 -12.77 4.94
CA THR A 80 3.27 -13.74 3.84
C THR A 80 4.52 -13.44 3.01
N GLY A 81 5.03 -12.20 3.09
CA GLY A 81 6.09 -11.69 2.23
C GLY A 81 5.61 -11.32 0.82
N GLU A 82 4.32 -11.45 0.52
CA GLU A 82 3.77 -11.11 -0.79
C GLU A 82 3.86 -9.60 -1.04
N SER A 83 4.24 -9.23 -2.27
CA SER A 83 4.26 -7.83 -2.71
C SER A 83 3.57 -7.67 -4.05
N GLY A 84 2.98 -6.51 -4.30
CA GLY A 84 2.25 -6.30 -5.55
C GLY A 84 1.42 -5.03 -5.64
N PRO A 85 0.59 -4.92 -6.70
CA PRO A 85 -0.35 -3.82 -6.88
C PRO A 85 -1.47 -3.83 -5.84
N LEU A 86 -1.82 -2.65 -5.36
CA LEU A 86 -3.04 -2.37 -4.60
C LEU A 86 -3.87 -1.34 -5.40
N PRO A 87 -5.02 -1.72 -5.97
CA PRO A 87 -5.83 -0.82 -6.77
C PRO A 87 -6.40 0.32 -5.92
N VAL A 88 -6.41 1.53 -6.49
CA VAL A 88 -6.94 2.76 -5.89
C VAL A 88 -7.75 3.55 -6.91
N TRP A 89 -8.87 4.13 -6.47
CA TRP A 89 -9.78 4.91 -7.32
C TRP A 89 -9.59 6.43 -7.20
N SER A 90 -8.79 6.87 -6.24
CA SER A 90 -8.36 8.27 -6.09
C SER A 90 -7.02 8.34 -5.34
N GLU A 91 -6.39 9.52 -5.32
CA GLU A 91 -5.21 9.77 -4.49
C GLU A 91 -5.46 9.51 -3.00
N ASN A 92 -6.67 9.79 -2.52
CA ASN A 92 -7.04 9.61 -1.12
C ASN A 92 -7.62 8.24 -0.77
N ALA A 93 -7.80 7.36 -1.76
CA ALA A 93 -8.28 6.02 -1.53
C ALA A 93 -7.41 5.30 -0.50
N LEU A 94 -8.07 4.65 0.46
CA LEU A 94 -7.47 3.84 1.54
C LEU A 94 -6.65 4.61 2.60
N LYS A 95 -6.42 5.92 2.44
CA LYS A 95 -5.72 6.73 3.46
C LYS A 95 -6.48 6.78 4.80
N ALA A 96 -7.81 6.59 4.80
CA ALA A 96 -8.60 6.51 6.03
C ALA A 96 -8.29 5.28 6.92
N ASN A 97 -7.63 4.26 6.36
CA ASN A 97 -7.31 3.01 7.06
C ASN A 97 -5.87 2.98 7.57
N LEU A 98 -5.15 4.11 7.53
CA LEU A 98 -3.79 4.17 8.05
C LEU A 98 -3.79 3.97 9.55
N LEU A 99 -2.81 3.20 10.02
CA LEU A 99 -2.60 2.95 11.45
C LEU A 99 -1.64 3.97 12.08
N ASP A 100 -0.98 4.79 11.27
CA ASP A 100 -0.06 5.83 11.73
C ASP A 100 -0.82 7.15 11.92
N GLU A 101 -0.77 7.75 13.12
CA GLU A 101 -1.27 9.11 13.37
C GLU A 101 -0.40 10.12 12.59
N GLN A 102 -1.00 10.87 11.67
CA GLN A 102 -0.35 12.08 11.16
C GLN A 102 -0.49 13.15 12.25
N PRO A 103 0.60 13.82 12.69
CA PRO A 103 0.45 15.03 13.48
C PRO A 103 -0.30 16.03 12.61
N THR A 104 -1.47 16.44 13.07
CA THR A 104 -2.26 17.48 12.41
C THR A 104 -1.48 18.80 12.54
N GLU A 105 -0.80 19.22 11.47
CA GLU A 105 -0.25 20.57 11.42
C GLU A 105 -1.41 21.58 11.37
N GLY A 106 -1.47 22.40 12.43
CA GLY A 106 -2.03 23.75 12.50
C GLY A 106 -3.24 24.09 11.65
N ARG A 107 -4.43 24.05 12.26
CA ARG A 107 -5.46 25.04 11.97
C ARG A 107 -4.98 26.39 12.52
N GLU A 108 -4.47 27.25 11.67
CA GLU A 108 -4.41 28.69 11.97
C GLU A 108 -5.75 29.30 11.56
N ASP A 109 -6.53 29.64 12.59
CA ASP A 109 -7.61 30.60 12.50
C ASP A 109 -7.02 31.96 12.05
N GLU A 110 -7.41 32.47 10.88
CA GLU A 110 -7.26 33.90 10.58
C GLU A 110 -8.66 34.48 10.33
N HIS A 111 -9.19 35.04 11.41
CA HIS A 111 -10.16 36.12 11.37
C HIS A 111 -9.56 37.34 10.66
N ALA A 112 -10.18 37.80 9.59
CA ALA A 112 -10.18 39.20 9.18
C ALA A 112 -11.52 39.55 8.51
#